data_AF-A0A2M7NTP2-F1
#
_entry.id   AF-A0A2M7NTP2-F1
#
_cell.length_a   1.000
_cell.length_b   1.000
_cell.length_c   1.000
_cell.angle_alpha   90.00
_cell.angle_beta   90.00
_cell.angle_gamma   90.00
#
_symmetry.space_group_name_H-M   'P 1'
#
loop_
_entity.id
_entity.type
_entity.pdbx_description
1 polymer ?
#
loop_
_entity_poly.entity_id
_entity_poly.type
_entity_poly.pdbx_seq_one_letter_code
_entity_poly.pdbx_strand_id
1 'polypeptide(L)'
;MEQYNKHKGKQKFLEDSSFEDISKRHSKYLGTQIPEGYFVASKLSILEKIQSEKQLESKIIPERKTIFWLQPQFKFAVAASLILFLGLTIWFQNTHFSQEEKTVDFELLTFSDDILINSLLVDENDIESFSNITLMNEIVLKAELSEQKMDNLFLNSLFVEDSLIDNYTNKSIIESIIL
;
A
#
# COMPACT_ATOMS: atom_id res chain seq x y z
N MET A 1 80.55 -18.66 -8.50
CA MET A 1 79.48 -17.99 -7.73
C MET A 1 78.95 -16.86 -8.61
N GLU A 2 77.95 -17.17 -9.43
CA GLU A 2 77.33 -16.23 -10.36
C GLU A 2 76.14 -15.54 -9.66
N GLN A 3 76.14 -14.21 -9.68
CA GLN A 3 75.22 -13.41 -8.88
C GLN A 3 73.82 -13.39 -9.51
N TYR A 4 72.84 -13.88 -8.76
CA TYR A 4 71.43 -13.88 -9.12
C TYR A 4 70.84 -12.47 -8.89
N ASN A 5 70.75 -11.66 -9.96
CA ASN A 5 70.16 -10.33 -9.89
C ASN A 5 68.63 -10.38 -9.90
N LYS A 6 68.04 -10.14 -8.73
CA LYS A 6 66.59 -10.07 -8.48
C LYS A 6 66.04 -8.71 -8.92
N HIS A 7 65.51 -8.60 -10.14
CA HIS A 7 64.83 -7.39 -10.60
C HIS A 7 63.47 -7.21 -9.91
N LYS A 8 63.36 -6.16 -9.08
CA LYS A 8 62.12 -5.69 -8.45
C LYS A 8 61.14 -5.19 -9.51
N GLY A 9 59.90 -5.67 -9.40
CA GLY A 9 58.84 -5.52 -10.39
C GLY A 9 58.39 -4.08 -10.64
N LYS A 10 58.43 -3.68 -11.91
CA LYS A 10 57.55 -2.67 -12.50
C LYS A 10 56.63 -3.40 -13.48
N GLN A 11 55.54 -3.96 -13.00
CA GLN A 11 54.52 -4.57 -13.87
C GLN A 11 53.53 -3.50 -14.32
N LYS A 12 53.96 -2.62 -15.25
CA LYS A 12 53.09 -1.61 -15.89
C LYS A 12 52.58 -2.08 -17.25
N PHE A 13 52.26 -3.36 -17.40
CA PHE A 13 51.77 -3.90 -18.67
C PHE A 13 50.43 -3.26 -19.11
N LEU A 14 49.60 -2.85 -18.14
CA LEU A 14 48.24 -2.36 -18.34
C LEU A 14 48.08 -0.84 -18.15
N GLU A 15 49.13 -0.11 -17.78
CA GLU A 15 49.02 1.28 -17.31
C GLU A 15 49.25 2.34 -18.41
N ASP A 16 49.87 1.96 -19.54
CA ASP A 16 50.14 2.88 -20.65
C ASP A 16 48.99 2.88 -21.67
N SER A 17 48.18 3.96 -21.63
CA SER A 17 46.95 4.22 -22.41
C SER A 17 47.14 4.59 -23.89
N SER A 18 48.34 4.40 -24.45
CA SER A 18 48.58 4.62 -25.88
C SER A 18 48.16 3.37 -26.68
N PHE A 19 47.31 3.58 -27.70
CA PHE A 19 46.86 2.60 -28.70
C PHE A 19 47.99 2.08 -29.61
N GLU A 20 49.18 1.88 -29.06
CA GLU A 20 50.25 1.19 -29.77
C GLU A 20 49.83 -0.25 -30.03
N ASP A 21 50.10 -0.69 -31.26
CA ASP A 21 49.75 -1.99 -31.82
C ASP A 21 50.03 -3.12 -30.82
N ILE A 22 48.96 -3.65 -30.23
CA ILE A 22 48.96 -4.60 -29.10
C ILE A 22 49.89 -5.79 -29.39
N SER A 23 49.94 -6.20 -30.67
CA SER A 23 50.84 -7.22 -31.22
C SER A 23 52.33 -6.98 -30.89
N LYS A 24 52.80 -5.73 -31.01
CA LYS A 24 54.20 -5.32 -30.75
C LYS A 24 54.53 -5.33 -29.26
N ARG A 25 53.56 -5.02 -28.40
CA ARG A 25 53.73 -5.10 -26.94
C ARG A 25 53.85 -6.54 -26.47
N HIS A 26 52.95 -7.41 -26.93
CA HIS A 26 53.02 -8.83 -26.59
C HIS A 26 54.30 -9.49 -27.10
N SER A 27 54.78 -9.16 -28.30
CA SER A 27 56.03 -9.74 -28.80
C SER A 27 57.26 -9.28 -28.01
N LYS A 28 57.33 -7.99 -27.64
CA LYS A 28 58.40 -7.44 -26.81
C LYS A 28 58.42 -8.03 -25.39
N TYR A 29 57.24 -8.28 -24.81
CA TYR A 29 57.10 -8.78 -23.45
C TYR A 29 57.27 -10.31 -23.35
N LEU A 30 56.65 -11.06 -24.26
CA LEU A 30 56.70 -12.52 -24.26
C LEU A 30 57.96 -13.08 -24.96
N GLY A 31 58.71 -12.23 -25.67
CA GLY A 31 59.89 -12.64 -26.43
C GLY A 31 59.58 -13.51 -27.65
N THR A 32 58.31 -13.62 -28.03
CA THR A 32 57.83 -14.47 -29.13
C THR A 32 57.16 -13.63 -30.20
N GLN A 33 57.55 -13.80 -31.46
CA GLN A 33 56.86 -13.18 -32.58
C GLN A 33 55.68 -14.05 -33.01
N ILE A 34 54.51 -13.44 -33.22
CA ILE A 34 53.34 -14.14 -33.75
C ILE A 34 53.65 -14.52 -35.21
N PRO A 35 53.53 -15.80 -35.59
CA PRO A 35 53.75 -16.22 -36.98
C PRO A 35 52.81 -15.49 -37.94
N GLU A 36 53.33 -15.14 -39.12
CA GLU A 36 52.56 -14.48 -40.16
C GLU A 36 51.36 -15.37 -40.53
N GLY A 37 50.15 -14.79 -40.51
CA GLY A 37 48.93 -15.50 -40.85
C GLY A 37 48.24 -16.30 -39.74
N TYR A 38 48.80 -16.36 -38.51
CA TYR A 38 48.25 -17.19 -37.41
C TYR A 38 46.75 -16.95 -37.13
N PHE A 39 46.31 -15.70 -37.19
CA PHE A 39 44.91 -15.33 -36.93
C PHE A 39 44.04 -15.26 -38.19
N VAL A 40 44.55 -15.53 -39.39
CA VAL A 40 43.78 -15.37 -40.64
C VAL A 40 42.59 -16.32 -40.66
N ALA A 41 42.79 -17.60 -40.34
CA ALA A 41 41.72 -18.58 -40.27
C ALA A 41 40.66 -18.21 -39.23
N SER A 42 41.08 -17.78 -38.04
CA SER A 42 40.16 -17.37 -36.97
C SER A 42 39.35 -16.12 -37.36
N LYS A 43 40.00 -15.09 -37.92
CA LYS A 43 39.33 -13.88 -38.40
C LYS A 43 38.32 -14.18 -39.50
N LEU A 44 38.68 -15.04 -40.45
CA LEU A 44 37.76 -15.50 -41.49
C LEU A 44 36.58 -16.27 -40.90
N SER A 45 36.83 -17.22 -39.98
CA SER A 45 35.75 -17.98 -39.33
C SER A 45 34.79 -17.09 -38.52
N ILE A 46 35.30 -16.04 -37.85
CA ILE A 46 34.49 -15.07 -37.13
C ILE A 46 33.67 -14.23 -38.11
N LEU A 47 34.27 -13.80 -39.22
CA LEU A 47 33.60 -12.99 -40.22
C LEU A 47 32.50 -13.76 -40.96
N GLU A 48 32.76 -15.02 -41.33
CA GLU A 48 31.77 -15.94 -41.88
C GLU A 48 30.64 -16.20 -40.88
N LYS A 49 30.98 -16.40 -39.60
CA LYS A 49 29.98 -16.58 -38.53
C LYS A 49 29.10 -15.35 -38.37
N ILE A 50 29.67 -14.15 -38.30
CA ILE A 50 28.91 -12.88 -38.21
C ILE A 50 28.02 -12.69 -39.45
N GLN A 51 28.52 -13.01 -40.64
CA GLN A 51 27.73 -12.91 -41.86
C GLN A 51 26.55 -13.91 -41.85
N SER A 52 26.77 -15.13 -41.37
CA SER A 52 25.73 -16.15 -41.23
C SER A 52 24.70 -15.80 -40.15
N GLU A 53 25.14 -15.24 -39.01
CA GLU A 53 24.28 -14.76 -37.93
C GLU A 53 23.45 -13.56 -38.42
N LYS A 54 24.04 -12.61 -39.14
CA LYS A 54 23.33 -11.48 -39.74
C LYS A 54 22.29 -11.92 -40.78
N GLN A 55 22.58 -12.96 -41.55
CA GLN A 55 21.62 -13.54 -42.49
C GLN A 55 20.47 -14.27 -41.76
N LEU A 56 20.75 -14.95 -40.65
CA LEU A 56 19.73 -15.56 -39.77
C LEU A 56 18.87 -14.50 -39.07
N GLU A 57 19.47 -13.42 -38.57
CA GLU A 57 18.77 -12.25 -37.98
C GLU A 57 17.96 -11.45 -39.02
N SER A 58 18.28 -11.55 -40.31
CA SER A 58 17.45 -10.98 -41.37
C SER A 58 16.23 -11.84 -41.71
N LYS A 59 16.25 -13.12 -41.33
CA LYS A 59 15.16 -14.09 -41.54
C LYS A 59 14.30 -14.27 -40.27
N ILE A 60 14.85 -13.99 -39.10
CA ILE A 60 14.17 -13.99 -37.81
C ILE A 60 14.00 -12.53 -37.41
N ILE A 61 12.77 -12.03 -37.50
CA ILE A 61 12.39 -10.70 -37.03
C ILE A 61 12.98 -10.51 -35.63
N PRO A 62 13.89 -9.56 -35.39
CA PRO A 62 14.43 -9.36 -34.06
C PRO A 62 13.27 -8.93 -33.17
N GLU A 63 13.03 -9.66 -32.07
CA GLU A 63 12.23 -9.16 -30.95
C GLU A 63 12.96 -7.96 -30.33
N ARG A 64 12.87 -6.82 -31.01
CA ARG A 64 13.30 -5.54 -30.49
C ARG A 64 12.38 -5.25 -29.32
N LYS A 65 12.94 -5.43 -28.12
CA LYS A 65 12.47 -4.89 -26.85
C LYS A 65 11.74 -3.58 -27.13
N THR A 66 10.42 -3.62 -27.01
CA THR A 66 9.52 -2.54 -27.40
C THR A 66 9.78 -1.34 -26.50
N ILE A 67 10.58 -0.40 -26.97
CA ILE A 67 10.50 0.97 -26.50
C ILE A 67 9.19 1.47 -27.11
N PHE A 68 8.08 1.28 -26.39
CA PHE A 68 6.75 1.71 -26.82
C PHE A 68 6.75 3.24 -26.94
N TRP A 69 7.10 3.73 -28.12
CA TRP A 69 6.91 5.11 -28.47
C TRP A 69 5.45 5.29 -28.88
N LEU A 70 4.69 6.03 -28.07
CA LEU A 70 3.31 6.36 -28.40
C LEU A 70 3.29 7.10 -29.75
N GLN A 71 2.47 6.65 -30.70
CA GLN A 71 2.40 7.30 -32.02
C GLN A 71 2.07 8.81 -31.86
N PRO A 72 2.73 9.72 -32.59
CA PRO A 72 2.63 11.17 -32.36
C PRO A 72 1.22 11.74 -32.42
N GLN A 73 0.36 11.12 -33.23
CA GLN A 73 -1.04 11.50 -33.40
C GLN A 73 -1.89 11.37 -32.13
N PHE A 74 -1.50 10.50 -31.20
CA PHE A 74 -2.24 10.31 -29.94
C PHE A 74 -1.71 11.14 -28.78
N LYS A 75 -0.66 11.95 -28.96
CA LYS A 75 -0.09 12.78 -27.87
C LYS A 75 -1.13 13.71 -27.27
N PHE A 76 -1.90 14.39 -28.12
CA PHE A 76 -2.96 15.30 -27.69
C PHE A 76 -4.22 14.55 -27.23
N ALA A 77 -4.56 13.44 -27.88
CA ALA A 77 -5.70 12.62 -27.49
C ALA A 77 -5.52 12.00 -26.10
N VAL A 78 -4.31 11.53 -25.77
CA VAL A 78 -3.98 10.97 -24.45
C VAL A 78 -3.87 12.05 -23.39
N ALA A 79 -3.32 13.23 -23.70
CA ALA A 79 -3.32 14.34 -22.76
C ALA A 79 -4.76 14.80 -22.45
N ALA A 80 -5.62 14.92 -23.47
CA ALA A 80 -7.01 15.29 -23.31
C ALA A 80 -7.81 14.22 -22.53
N SER A 81 -7.56 12.93 -22.77
CA SER A 81 -8.23 11.87 -22.01
C SER A 81 -7.81 11.89 -20.53
N LEU A 82 -6.53 12.17 -20.23
CA LEU A 82 -6.05 12.31 -18.85
C LEU A 82 -6.70 13.49 -18.13
N ILE A 83 -6.77 14.66 -18.78
CA ILE A 83 -7.45 15.84 -18.24
C ILE A 83 -8.95 15.58 -18.07
N LEU A 84 -9.57 14.87 -19.01
CA LEU A 84 -10.98 14.48 -18.93
C LEU A 84 -11.20 13.52 -17.77
N PHE A 85 -10.38 12.47 -17.61
CA PHE A 85 -10.47 11.56 -16.48
C PHE A 85 -10.25 12.27 -15.15
N LEU A 86 -9.26 13.16 -15.04
CA LEU A 86 -9.05 13.99 -13.85
C LEU A 86 -10.26 14.88 -13.57
N GLY A 87 -10.80 15.56 -14.58
CA GLY A 87 -12.01 16.36 -14.46
C GLY A 87 -13.24 15.53 -14.07
N LEU A 88 -13.39 14.33 -14.64
CA LEU A 88 -14.47 13.40 -14.31
C LEU A 88 -14.34 12.88 -12.87
N THR A 89 -13.11 12.59 -12.42
CA THR A 89 -12.86 12.13 -11.04
C THR A 89 -13.12 13.23 -10.02
N ILE A 90 -12.71 14.47 -10.31
CA ILE A 90 -13.00 15.64 -9.46
C ILE A 90 -14.50 15.92 -9.46
N TRP A 91 -15.16 15.82 -10.62
CA TRP A 91 -16.60 16.02 -10.72
C TRP A 91 -17.38 14.92 -9.97
N PHE A 92 -16.99 13.66 -10.10
CA PHE A 92 -17.58 12.54 -9.37
C PHE A 92 -17.38 12.67 -7.86
N GLN A 93 -16.20 13.10 -7.42
CA GLN A 93 -15.95 13.42 -6.01
C GLN A 93 -16.80 14.60 -5.52
N ASN A 94 -16.99 15.63 -6.35
CA ASN A 94 -17.81 16.79 -6.01
C ASN A 94 -19.31 16.47 -5.95
N THR A 95 -19.81 15.53 -6.76
CA THR A 95 -21.20 15.03 -6.67
C THR A 95 -21.42 14.08 -5.50
N HIS A 96 -20.34 13.49 -4.96
CA HIS A 96 -20.35 12.65 -3.76
C HIS A 96 -19.92 13.41 -2.49
N PHE A 97 -19.89 14.74 -2.51
CA PHE A 97 -19.90 15.54 -1.28
C PHE A 97 -21.32 15.62 -0.68
N SER A 98 -22.11 14.56 -0.81
CA SER A 98 -23.02 14.20 0.26
C SER A 98 -22.15 13.51 1.28
N GLN A 99 -21.92 14.21 2.37
CA GLN A 99 -21.31 13.77 3.62
C GLN A 99 -21.81 12.36 3.99
N GLU A 100 -21.23 11.33 3.39
CA GLU A 100 -21.21 10.00 3.98
C GLU A 100 -20.30 10.17 5.17
N GLU A 101 -20.91 10.44 6.34
CA GLU A 101 -20.29 10.16 7.62
C GLU A 101 -19.81 8.72 7.55
N LYS A 102 -18.54 8.53 7.19
CA LYS A 102 -17.81 7.31 7.48
C LYS A 102 -17.72 7.27 8.99
N THR A 103 -18.77 6.77 9.63
CA THR A 103 -18.76 6.45 11.04
C THR A 103 -17.66 5.42 11.23
N VAL A 104 -16.54 5.87 11.76
CA VAL A 104 -15.41 5.01 12.07
C VAL A 104 -15.87 4.06 13.17
N ASP A 105 -16.01 2.79 12.83
CA ASP A 105 -16.48 1.76 13.75
C ASP A 105 -15.34 1.39 14.70
N PHE A 106 -15.28 2.08 15.85
CA PHE A 106 -14.20 1.94 16.84
C PHE A 106 -14.03 0.51 17.35
N GLU A 107 -15.12 -0.27 17.39
CA GLU A 107 -15.08 -1.68 17.75
C GLU A 107 -14.23 -2.48 16.75
N LEU A 108 -14.37 -2.21 15.45
CA LEU A 108 -13.57 -2.84 14.39
C LEU A 108 -12.08 -2.47 14.49
N LEU A 109 -11.77 -1.23 14.89
CA LEU A 109 -10.40 -0.77 15.08
C LEU A 109 -9.68 -1.49 16.23
N THR A 110 -10.40 -1.93 17.26
CA THR A 110 -9.82 -2.69 18.38
C THR A 110 -9.43 -4.12 18.02
N PHE A 111 -9.96 -4.67 16.93
CA PHE A 111 -9.62 -6.00 16.42
C PHE A 111 -8.50 -6.00 15.37
N SER A 112 -8.00 -4.83 14.99
CA SER A 112 -6.91 -4.69 14.01
C SER A 112 -5.54 -4.87 14.68
N ASP A 113 -4.57 -5.50 14.02
CA ASP A 113 -3.22 -5.63 14.60
C ASP A 113 -2.49 -4.26 14.69
N ASP A 114 -2.92 -3.27 13.89
CA ASP A 114 -2.32 -1.94 13.79
C ASP A 114 -3.10 -0.86 14.58
N ILE A 115 -3.69 -1.21 15.74
CA ILE A 115 -4.50 -0.31 16.59
C ILE A 115 -3.83 1.04 16.83
N LEU A 116 -2.52 1.06 17.13
CA LEU A 116 -1.80 2.29 17.45
C LEU A 116 -1.69 3.25 16.26
N ILE A 117 -1.52 2.70 15.05
CA ILE A 117 -1.42 3.51 13.83
C ILE A 117 -2.81 3.99 13.41
N ASN A 118 -3.81 3.11 13.47
CA ASN A 118 -5.17 3.49 13.13
C ASN A 118 -5.71 4.53 14.12
N SER A 119 -5.43 4.42 15.42
CA SER A 119 -5.82 5.38 16.45
C SER A 119 -5.22 6.78 16.27
N LEU A 120 -4.03 6.88 15.66
CA LEU A 120 -3.41 8.17 15.35
C LEU A 120 -4.04 8.86 14.13
N LEU A 121 -4.73 8.09 13.28
CA LEU A 121 -5.31 8.54 12.02
C LEU A 121 -6.84 8.77 12.12
N VAL A 122 -7.46 8.50 13.27
CA VAL A 122 -8.87 8.80 13.52
C VAL A 122 -9.06 10.31 13.67
N ASP A 123 -10.09 10.86 13.03
CA ASP A 123 -10.44 12.27 13.12
C ASP A 123 -11.04 12.60 14.50
N GLU A 124 -10.77 13.80 15.02
CA GLU A 124 -11.28 14.25 16.31
C GLU A 124 -12.82 14.34 16.32
N ASN A 125 -13.44 14.66 15.18
CA ASN A 125 -14.89 14.69 15.04
C ASN A 125 -15.53 13.31 15.22
N ASP A 126 -14.84 12.24 14.79
CA ASP A 126 -15.32 10.87 14.93
C ASP A 126 -15.25 10.42 16.41
N ILE A 127 -14.18 10.83 17.12
CA ILE A 127 -14.01 10.58 18.56
C ILE A 127 -15.10 11.30 19.36
N GLU A 128 -15.38 12.56 19.03
CA GLU A 128 -16.41 13.35 19.69
C GLU A 128 -17.81 12.75 19.46
N SER A 129 -18.12 12.33 18.23
CA SER A 129 -19.39 11.67 17.90
C SER A 129 -19.58 10.36 18.66
N PHE A 130 -18.55 9.48 18.66
CA PHE A 130 -18.58 8.23 19.42
C PHE A 130 -18.75 8.46 20.92
N SER A 131 -18.03 9.43 21.49
CA SER A 131 -18.14 9.82 22.90
C SER A 131 -19.56 10.30 23.21
N ASN A 132 -20.11 11.21 22.41
CA ASN A 132 -21.46 11.74 22.61
C ASN A 132 -22.53 10.65 22.54
N ILE A 133 -22.45 9.75 21.56
CA ILE A 133 -23.38 8.62 21.42
C ILE A 133 -23.25 7.68 22.62
N THR A 134 -22.02 7.34 23.03
CA THR A 134 -21.76 6.44 24.15
C THR A 134 -22.25 7.04 25.47
N LEU A 135 -21.94 8.31 25.75
CA LEU A 135 -22.40 9.01 26.94
C LEU A 135 -23.94 9.07 26.98
N MET A 136 -24.57 9.37 25.84
CA MET A 136 -26.02 9.46 25.79
C MET A 136 -26.70 8.10 25.97
N ASN A 137 -26.22 7.07 25.26
CA ASN A 137 -26.87 5.76 25.25
C ASN A 137 -26.56 4.92 26.49
N GLU A 138 -25.29 4.86 26.88
CA GLU A 138 -24.86 3.99 27.99
C GLU A 138 -25.05 4.66 29.35
N ILE A 139 -24.84 5.97 29.45
CA ILE A 139 -24.90 6.66 30.75
C ILE A 139 -26.27 7.29 30.95
N VAL A 140 -26.68 8.21 30.07
CA VAL A 140 -27.91 9.00 30.26
C VAL A 140 -29.16 8.12 30.12
N LEU A 141 -29.32 7.41 29.00
CA LEU A 141 -30.52 6.59 28.76
C LEU A 141 -30.66 5.43 29.75
N LYS A 142 -29.55 4.75 30.12
CA LYS A 142 -29.63 3.70 31.15
C LYS A 142 -29.95 4.26 32.53
N ALA A 143 -29.41 5.42 32.88
CA ALA A 143 -29.76 6.08 34.13
C ALA A 143 -31.25 6.45 34.16
N GLU A 144 -31.76 7.08 33.09
CA GLU A 144 -33.17 7.44 32.93
C GLU A 144 -34.08 6.21 33.02
N LEU A 145 -33.75 5.12 32.31
CA LEU A 145 -34.51 3.87 32.36
C LEU A 145 -34.49 3.23 33.75
N SER A 146 -33.37 3.35 34.47
CA SER A 146 -33.25 2.87 35.85
C SER A 146 -34.10 3.71 36.80
N GLU A 147 -34.13 5.03 36.64
CA GLU A 147 -34.97 5.95 37.41
C GLU A 147 -36.45 5.67 37.14
N GLN A 148 -36.85 5.60 35.88
CA GLN A 148 -38.21 5.25 35.49
C GLN A 148 -38.66 3.90 36.06
N LYS A 149 -37.76 2.90 36.08
CA LYS A 149 -38.05 1.60 36.70
C LYS A 149 -38.26 1.73 38.20
N MET A 150 -37.45 2.53 38.88
CA MET A 150 -37.58 2.79 40.32
C MET A 150 -38.88 3.53 40.66
N ASP A 151 -39.23 4.53 39.87
CA ASP A 151 -40.50 5.28 39.98
C ASP A 151 -41.71 4.38 39.75
N ASN A 152 -41.65 3.51 38.74
CA ASN A 152 -42.71 2.55 38.47
C ASN A 152 -42.87 1.54 39.62
N LEU A 153 -41.76 1.06 40.21
CA LEU A 153 -41.81 0.23 41.41
C LEU A 153 -42.45 0.97 42.59
N PHE A 154 -42.13 2.25 42.78
CA PHE A 154 -42.71 3.08 43.84
C PHE A 154 -44.21 3.31 43.62
N LEU A 155 -44.63 3.71 42.41
CA LEU A 155 -46.05 3.88 42.07
C LEU A 155 -46.84 2.59 42.22
N ASN A 156 -46.31 1.47 41.72
CA ASN A 156 -46.97 0.17 41.89
C ASN A 156 -47.07 -0.20 43.37
N SER A 157 -46.07 0.10 44.20
CA SER A 157 -46.16 -0.13 45.64
C SER A 157 -47.28 0.67 46.29
N LEU A 158 -47.46 1.95 45.93
CA LEU A 158 -48.53 2.80 46.45
C LEU A 158 -49.93 2.26 46.07
N PHE A 159 -50.12 1.88 44.81
CA PHE A 159 -51.43 1.38 44.35
C PHE A 159 -51.72 -0.06 44.80
N VAL A 160 -50.70 -0.90 44.97
CA VAL A 160 -50.87 -2.26 45.50
C VAL A 160 -51.25 -2.23 46.98
N GLU A 161 -50.69 -1.31 47.77
CA GLU A 161 -51.04 -1.16 49.19
C GLU A 161 -52.47 -0.63 49.37
N ASP A 162 -52.92 0.30 48.52
CA ASP A 162 -54.30 0.81 48.52
C ASP A 162 -55.31 -0.24 48.00
N SER A 163 -54.92 -1.06 47.02
CA SER A 163 -55.75 -2.18 46.54
C SER A 163 -55.96 -3.27 47.62
N LEU A 164 -54.98 -3.47 48.52
CA LEU A 164 -55.15 -4.34 49.67
C LEU A 164 -56.09 -3.72 50.71
N ILE A 165 -56.02 -2.40 50.92
CA ILE A 165 -56.94 -1.65 51.79
C ILE A 165 -58.39 -1.74 51.29
N ASP A 166 -58.63 -1.69 49.99
CA ASP A 166 -59.97 -1.84 49.42
C ASP A 166 -60.57 -3.24 49.69
N ASN A 167 -59.73 -4.28 49.74
CA ASN A 167 -60.17 -5.63 50.10
C ASN A 167 -60.50 -5.76 51.60
N TYR A 168 -59.74 -5.08 52.48
CA TYR A 168 -60.04 -5.05 53.93
C TYR A 168 -61.15 -4.07 54.32
N THR A 169 -61.41 -3.05 53.49
CA THR A 169 -62.51 -2.09 53.64
C THR A 169 -63.79 -2.57 52.92
N ASN A 170 -63.77 -3.80 52.43
CA ASN A 170 -64.92 -4.42 51.77
C ASN A 170 -66.06 -4.60 52.77
N LYS A 171 -67.20 -3.96 52.44
CA LYS A 171 -68.60 -4.12 52.88
C LYS A 171 -68.91 -4.50 54.34
N SER A 172 -68.25 -5.49 54.93
CA SER A 172 -68.38 -5.93 56.33
C SER A 172 -68.13 -4.81 57.35
N ILE A 173 -67.13 -3.94 57.14
CA ILE A 173 -66.87 -2.80 58.05
C ILE A 173 -67.97 -1.74 57.91
N ILE A 174 -68.36 -1.40 56.67
CA ILE A 174 -69.43 -0.43 56.40
C ILE A 174 -70.77 -0.94 56.95
N GLU A 175 -71.05 -2.23 56.80
CA GLU A 175 -72.27 -2.90 57.29
C GLU A 175 -72.28 -3.04 58.82
N SER A 176 -71.12 -3.09 59.48
CA SER A 176 -71.01 -3.11 60.96
C SER A 176 -71.00 -1.71 61.62
N ILE A 177 -70.82 -0.63 60.85
CA ILE A 177 -70.85 0.76 61.36
C ILE A 177 -72.23 1.41 61.13
N ILE A 178 -72.93 1.02 60.06
CA ILE A 178 -74.24 1.59 59.68
C ILE A 178 -75.42 0.88 60.38
N LEU A 179 -75.22 -0.31 60.93
CA LEU A 179 -76.22 -1.05 61.72
C LEU A 179 -75.95 -0.91 63.23
#